data_AF-A0AAE3H4F5-F1
#
_entry.id   AF-A0AAE3H4F5-F1
#
_cell.length_a   1.000
_cell.length_b   1.000
_cell.length_c   1.000
_cell.angle_alpha   90.00
_cell.angle_beta   90.00
_cell.angle_gamma   90.00
#
_symmetry.space_group_name_H-M   'P 1'
#
loop_
_entity.id
_entity.type
_entity.pdbx_description
1 polymer ?
#
loop_
_entity_poly.entity_id
_entity_poly.type
_entity_poly.pdbx_seq_one_letter_code
_entity_poly.pdbx_strand_id
1 'polypeptide(L)'
;KALQQCRKEKATLIIAKLDRLGRNVAFISNLMESSVDFKAVDNPHANRLLLHMLAAFAEHEREQISSRTKEALRAAKKRGVILGKHGKEVLSQQNRDAADKFAHAMQPIIKELQDQGFITIREITAELNEREVPTFRGKTWHLASVHALINRS
;
A
#
# COMPACT_ATOMS: atom_id res chain seq x y z
N LYS A 1 -3.23 14.79 -11.67
CA LYS A 1 -4.35 15.39 -12.45
C LYS A 1 -4.37 16.91 -12.32
N ALA A 2 -4.62 17.52 -11.16
CA ALA A 2 -4.62 18.99 -11.00
C ALA A 2 -3.32 19.68 -11.44
N LEU A 3 -2.15 19.23 -10.96
CA LEU A 3 -0.85 19.79 -11.36
C LEU A 3 -0.57 19.71 -12.87
N GLN A 4 -1.00 18.62 -13.52
CA GLN A 4 -0.82 18.46 -14.96
C GLN A 4 -1.71 19.42 -15.75
N GLN A 5 -2.93 19.67 -15.29
CA GLN A 5 -3.84 20.64 -15.90
C GLN A 5 -3.29 22.06 -15.75
N CYS A 6 -2.84 22.43 -14.55
CA CYS A 6 -2.24 23.74 -14.30
C CYS A 6 -1.01 24.00 -15.18
N ARG A 7 -0.17 22.99 -15.42
CA ARG A 7 0.96 23.11 -16.36
C ARG A 7 0.50 23.34 -17.80
N LYS A 8 -0.52 22.61 -18.26
CA LYS A 8 -1.05 22.74 -19.63
C LYS A 8 -1.68 24.11 -19.87
N GLU A 9 -2.42 24.62 -18.88
CA GLU A 9 -3.16 25.88 -18.99
C GLU A 9 -2.38 27.11 -18.49
N LYS A 10 -1.14 26.92 -18.00
CA LYS A 10 -0.36 27.95 -17.29
C LYS A 10 -1.16 28.61 -16.15
N ALA A 11 -1.97 27.81 -15.46
CA ALA A 11 -2.88 28.28 -14.41
C ALA A 11 -2.21 28.20 -13.03
N THR A 12 -2.57 29.14 -12.14
CA THR A 12 -2.14 29.14 -10.74
C THR A 12 -2.96 28.14 -9.93
N LEU A 13 -2.29 27.27 -9.17
CA LEU A 13 -2.94 26.32 -8.26
C LEU A 13 -3.39 27.02 -6.98
N ILE A 14 -4.70 27.02 -6.72
CA ILE A 14 -5.25 27.51 -5.44
C ILE A 14 -5.31 26.38 -4.42
N ILE A 15 -4.73 26.60 -3.25
CA ILE A 15 -4.74 25.65 -2.13
C ILE A 15 -5.58 26.23 -1.00
N ALA A 16 -6.55 25.47 -0.51
CA ALA A 16 -7.43 25.91 0.58
C ALA A 16 -6.69 26.10 1.92
N LYS A 17 -5.79 25.16 2.27
CA LYS A 17 -4.93 25.27 3.45
C LYS A 17 -3.54 24.65 3.26
N LEU A 18 -2.52 25.35 3.71
CA LEU A 18 -1.11 24.99 3.59
C LEU A 18 -0.69 23.92 4.61
N ASP A 19 -1.37 23.82 5.76
CA ASP A 19 -1.13 22.79 6.78
C ASP A 19 -1.34 21.35 6.26
N ARG A 20 -2.21 21.20 5.25
CA ARG A 20 -2.50 19.92 4.60
C ARG A 20 -1.40 19.52 3.62
N LEU A 21 -0.71 20.51 3.05
CA LEU A 21 0.47 20.27 2.21
C LEU A 21 1.66 19.82 3.06
N GLY A 22 1.90 20.48 4.19
CA GLY A 22 3.01 20.20 5.12
C GLY A 22 3.12 18.73 5.54
N ARG A 23 1.98 18.04 5.69
CA ARG A 23 1.94 16.63 6.11
C ARG A 23 2.26 15.63 4.99
N ASN A 24 2.24 16.07 3.74
CA ASN A 24 2.53 15.23 2.58
C ASN A 24 3.76 15.77 1.85
N VAL A 25 4.93 15.45 2.40
CA VAL A 25 6.25 15.83 1.83
C VAL A 25 6.34 15.48 0.35
N ALA A 26 5.83 14.32 -0.06
CA ALA A 26 5.83 13.90 -1.47
C ALA A 26 5.00 14.85 -2.36
N PHE A 27 3.86 15.36 -1.87
CA PHE A 27 3.08 16.35 -2.61
C PHE A 27 3.81 17.68 -2.72
N ILE A 28 4.48 18.12 -1.64
CA ILE A 28 5.26 19.36 -1.67
C ILE A 28 6.42 19.25 -2.67
N SER A 29 7.19 18.15 -2.65
CA SER A 29 8.26 17.91 -3.62
C SER A 29 7.73 17.92 -5.05
N ASN A 30 6.62 17.25 -5.32
CA ASN A 30 5.97 17.27 -6.63
C ASN A 30 5.52 18.68 -7.06
N LEU A 31 5.02 19.51 -6.14
CA LEU A 31 4.63 20.89 -6.41
C LEU A 31 5.86 21.76 -6.72
N MET A 32 6.96 21.58 -5.97
CA MET A 32 8.22 22.27 -6.19
C MET A 32 8.83 21.91 -7.55
N GLU A 33 8.88 20.63 -7.90
CA GLU A 33 9.35 20.12 -9.21
C GLU A 33 8.45 20.54 -10.37
N SER A 34 7.17 20.84 -10.10
CA SER A 34 6.21 21.17 -11.15
C SER A 34 6.34 22.57 -11.73
N SER A 35 7.07 23.46 -11.07
CA SER A 35 7.18 24.89 -11.42
C SER A 35 5.83 25.60 -11.63
N VAL A 36 4.74 25.04 -11.11
CA VAL A 36 3.40 25.66 -11.15
C VAL A 36 3.32 26.72 -10.07
N ASP A 37 2.85 27.91 -10.43
CA ASP A 37 2.53 28.96 -9.47
C ASP A 37 1.39 28.49 -8.57
N PHE A 38 1.49 28.78 -7.27
CA PHE A 38 0.45 28.41 -6.33
C PHE A 38 0.15 29.56 -5.37
N LYS A 39 -1.08 29.58 -4.86
CA LYS A 39 -1.50 30.50 -3.81
C LYS A 39 -2.31 29.76 -2.76
N ALA A 40 -1.90 29.89 -1.51
CA ALA A 40 -2.64 29.34 -0.39
C ALA A 40 -3.64 30.38 0.13
N VAL A 41 -4.89 29.99 0.35
CA VAL A 41 -5.94 30.89 0.83
C VAL A 41 -5.71 31.29 2.28
N ASP A 42 -5.19 30.37 3.10
CA ASP A 42 -4.84 30.60 4.50
C ASP A 42 -3.51 31.34 4.69
N ASN A 43 -2.60 31.26 3.71
CA ASN A 43 -1.39 32.06 3.68
C ASN A 43 -1.13 32.62 2.26
N PRO A 44 -1.76 33.76 1.91
CA PRO A 44 -1.64 34.37 0.59
C PRO A 44 -0.23 34.83 0.20
N HIS A 45 0.66 34.98 1.17
CA HIS A 45 2.06 35.38 0.99
C HIS A 45 3.03 34.19 0.98
N ALA A 46 2.52 32.96 1.09
CA ALA A 46 3.33 31.76 1.03
C ALA A 46 4.10 31.73 -0.30
N ASN A 47 5.42 31.77 -0.21
CA ASN A 47 6.31 31.71 -1.35
C ASN A 47 6.98 30.32 -1.43
N ARG A 48 7.70 30.07 -2.53
CA ARG A 48 8.40 28.79 -2.74
C ARG A 48 9.42 28.48 -1.64
N LEU A 49 10.10 29.51 -1.11
CA LEU A 49 11.07 29.34 -0.02
C LEU A 49 10.41 28.79 1.25
N LEU A 50 9.26 29.34 1.65
CA LEU A 50 8.48 28.84 2.78
C LEU A 50 8.08 27.39 2.58
N LEU A 51 7.66 27.04 1.36
CA LEU A 51 7.31 25.67 1.02
C LEU A 51 8.51 24.70 1.14
N HIS A 52 9.69 25.10 0.67
CA HIS A 52 10.94 24.33 0.85
C HIS A 52 11.28 24.11 2.33
N MET A 53 11.19 25.16 3.14
CA MET A 53 11.45 25.05 4.58
C MET A 53 10.46 24.10 5.24
N LEU A 54 9.16 24.23 4.95
CA LEU A 54 8.14 23.36 5.53
C LEU A 54 8.30 21.89 5.11
N ALA A 55 8.71 21.64 3.86
CA ALA A 55 9.03 20.29 3.40
C ALA A 55 10.19 19.69 4.21
N ALA A 56 11.28 20.46 4.37
CA ALA A 56 12.45 20.03 5.14
C ALA A 56 12.13 19.79 6.62
N PHE A 57 11.32 20.67 7.23
CA PHE A 57 10.85 20.48 8.61
C PHE A 57 9.99 19.22 8.75
N ALA A 58 9.04 18.99 7.84
CA ALA A 58 8.19 17.81 7.87
C ALA A 58 8.97 16.50 7.67
N GLU A 59 10.00 16.52 6.80
CA GLU A 59 10.92 15.40 6.62
C GLU A 59 11.71 15.13 7.90
N HIS A 60 12.29 16.18 8.49
CA HIS A 60 13.03 16.07 9.75
C HIS A 60 12.17 15.55 10.91
N GLU A 61 10.93 16.05 11.07
CA GLU A 61 10.00 15.54 12.08
C GLU A 61 9.68 14.06 11.86
N ARG A 62 9.45 13.65 10.61
CA ARG A 62 9.20 12.25 10.25
C ARG A 62 10.39 11.36 10.62
N GLU A 63 11.60 11.81 10.34
CA GLU A 63 12.83 11.11 10.72
C GLU A 63 12.97 11.01 12.25
N GLN A 64 12.73 12.09 12.97
CA GLN A 64 12.78 12.09 14.44
C GLN A 64 11.75 11.13 15.04
N ILE A 65 10.50 11.13 14.57
CA ILE A 65 9.45 10.20 15.03
C ILE A 65 9.87 8.76 14.76
N SER A 66 10.40 8.49 13.56
CA SER A 66 10.92 7.18 13.18
C SER A 66 12.06 6.74 14.09
N SER A 67 13.03 7.62 14.36
CA SER A 67 14.17 7.35 15.24
C SER A 67 13.70 7.02 16.66
N ARG A 68 12.86 7.87 17.26
CA ARG A 68 12.33 7.67 18.61
C ARG A 68 11.54 6.35 18.72
N THR A 69 10.74 6.02 17.72
CA THR A 69 9.99 4.76 17.68
C THR A 69 10.95 3.56 17.63
N LYS A 70 11.95 3.60 16.75
CA LYS A 70 12.96 2.53 16.64
C LYS A 70 13.76 2.37 17.92
N GLU A 71 14.14 3.47 18.57
CA GLU A 71 14.83 3.47 19.85
C GLU A 71 13.96 2.88 20.96
N ALA A 72 12.70 3.30 21.06
CA ALA A 72 11.74 2.76 22.02
C ALA A 72 11.53 1.25 21.83
N LEU A 73 11.39 0.79 20.58
CA LEU A 73 11.29 -0.63 20.24
C LEU A 73 12.57 -1.40 20.58
N ARG A 74 13.76 -0.85 20.29
CA ARG A 74 15.04 -1.44 20.68
C ARG A 74 15.15 -1.57 22.20
N ALA A 75 14.77 -0.54 22.95
CA ALA A 75 14.78 -0.56 24.40
C ALA A 75 13.78 -1.59 24.95
N ALA A 76 12.57 -1.65 24.39
CA ALA A 76 11.57 -2.66 24.75
C ALA A 76 12.08 -4.09 24.50
N LYS A 77 12.71 -4.33 23.35
CA LYS A 77 13.33 -5.63 23.02
C LYS A 77 14.46 -5.99 23.99
N LYS A 78 15.32 -5.02 24.36
CA LYS A 78 16.36 -5.22 25.39
C LYS A 78 15.79 -5.56 26.76
N ARG A 79 14.62 -5.00 27.12
CA ARG A 79 13.87 -5.35 28.33
C ARG A 79 13.13 -6.70 28.25
N GLY A 80 13.27 -7.43 27.14
CA GLY A 80 12.62 -8.73 26.94
C GLY A 80 11.17 -8.66 26.45
N VAL A 81 10.67 -7.48 26.05
CA VAL A 81 9.33 -7.36 25.47
C VAL A 81 9.30 -8.04 24.10
N ILE A 82 8.40 -9.01 23.95
CA ILE A 82 8.15 -9.71 22.68
C ILE A 82 7.34 -8.79 21.77
N LEU A 83 8.01 -8.19 20.78
CA LEU A 83 7.36 -7.39 19.75
C LEU A 83 6.61 -8.30 18.76
N GLY A 84 5.45 -7.85 18.28
CA GLY A 84 4.69 -8.58 17.25
C GLY A 84 4.01 -9.88 17.72
N LYS A 85 3.91 -10.11 19.04
CA LYS A 85 3.33 -11.33 19.63
C LYS A 85 1.96 -11.68 19.06
N HIS A 86 1.02 -10.73 19.04
CA HIS A 86 -0.32 -10.94 18.46
C HIS A 86 -0.30 -11.30 16.96
N GLY A 87 0.61 -10.70 16.20
CA GLY A 87 0.79 -11.02 14.79
C GLY A 87 1.26 -12.46 14.57
N LYS A 88 2.20 -12.92 15.40
CA LYS A 88 2.80 -14.25 15.31
C LYS A 88 1.89 -15.35 15.86
N GLU A 89 1.26 -15.14 17.00
CA GLU A 89 0.54 -16.20 17.72
C GLU A 89 -0.93 -16.26 17.33
N VAL A 90 -1.58 -15.12 17.11
CA VAL A 90 -3.03 -15.08 16.86
C VAL A 90 -3.30 -14.93 15.37
N LEU A 91 -2.77 -13.87 14.74
CA LEU A 91 -3.07 -13.59 13.35
C LEU A 91 -2.45 -14.62 12.41
N SER A 92 -1.26 -15.16 12.71
CA SER A 92 -0.66 -16.21 11.86
C SER A 92 -1.50 -17.47 11.81
N GLN A 93 -2.04 -17.92 12.95
CA GLN A 93 -2.88 -19.12 13.01
C GLN A 93 -4.22 -18.85 12.31
N GLN A 94 -4.87 -17.72 12.61
CA GLN A 94 -6.12 -17.33 11.96
C GLN A 94 -5.97 -17.20 10.44
N ASN A 95 -4.87 -16.60 9.97
CA ASN A 95 -4.60 -16.47 8.53
C ASN A 95 -4.33 -17.83 7.88
N ARG A 96 -3.67 -18.76 8.60
CA ARG A 96 -3.44 -20.12 8.11
C ARG A 96 -4.76 -20.90 8.00
N ASP A 97 -5.56 -20.91 9.07
CA ASP A 97 -6.85 -21.59 9.08
C ASP A 97 -7.80 -21.05 8.02
N ALA A 98 -7.81 -19.73 7.80
CA ALA A 98 -8.58 -19.11 6.73
C ALA A 98 -8.09 -19.51 5.33
N ALA A 99 -6.76 -19.59 5.13
CA ALA A 99 -6.18 -20.04 3.86
C ALA A 99 -6.49 -21.52 3.59
N ASP A 100 -6.41 -22.36 4.61
CA ASP A 100 -6.70 -23.79 4.50
C ASP A 100 -8.20 -24.01 4.21
N LYS A 101 -9.10 -23.33 4.91
CA LYS A 101 -10.56 -23.36 4.62
C LYS A 101 -10.87 -22.93 3.19
N PHE A 102 -10.22 -21.87 2.72
CA PHE A 102 -10.38 -21.40 1.34
C PHE A 102 -9.86 -22.42 0.33
N ALA A 103 -8.70 -23.04 0.58
CA ALA A 103 -8.17 -24.10 -0.27
C ALA A 103 -9.14 -25.29 -0.37
N HIS A 104 -9.72 -25.73 0.76
CA HIS A 104 -10.74 -26.78 0.79
C HIS A 104 -12.00 -26.40 0.01
N ALA A 105 -12.48 -25.17 0.16
CA ALA A 105 -13.65 -24.69 -0.59
C ALA A 105 -13.40 -24.64 -2.11
N MET A 106 -12.15 -24.42 -2.53
CA MET A 106 -11.75 -24.39 -3.94
C MET A 106 -11.46 -25.77 -4.53
N GLN A 107 -11.30 -26.82 -3.71
CA GLN A 107 -10.99 -28.18 -4.19
C GLN A 107 -11.93 -28.71 -5.28
N PRO A 108 -13.27 -28.56 -5.16
CA PRO A 108 -14.17 -29.07 -6.19
C PRO A 108 -13.93 -28.41 -7.54
N ILE A 109 -13.68 -27.10 -7.55
CA ILE A 109 -13.40 -26.33 -8.77
C ILE A 109 -12.06 -26.78 -9.37
N ILE A 110 -11.00 -26.90 -8.56
CA ILE A 110 -9.69 -27.35 -9.06
C ILE A 110 -9.77 -28.76 -9.65
N LYS A 111 -10.50 -29.67 -8.99
CA LYS A 111 -10.69 -31.02 -9.50
C LYS A 111 -11.50 -31.04 -10.79
N GLU A 112 -12.57 -30.23 -10.88
CA GLU A 112 -13.34 -30.07 -12.11
C GLU A 112 -12.45 -29.60 -13.28
N LEU A 113 -11.56 -28.63 -13.04
CA LEU A 113 -10.62 -28.14 -14.05
C LEU A 113 -9.62 -29.23 -14.47
N GLN A 114 -9.12 -30.01 -13.52
CA GLN A 114 -8.23 -31.13 -13.82
C GLN A 114 -8.92 -32.23 -14.63
N ASP A 115 -10.18 -32.55 -14.29
CA ASP A 115 -11.00 -33.54 -15.01
C ASP A 115 -11.33 -33.06 -16.45
N GLN A 116 -11.37 -31.75 -16.68
CA GLN A 116 -11.51 -31.13 -18.01
C GLN A 116 -10.20 -31.07 -18.81
N GLY A 117 -9.08 -31.50 -18.22
CA GLY A 117 -7.77 -31.59 -18.89
C GLY A 117 -6.80 -30.44 -18.58
N PHE A 118 -7.17 -29.48 -17.73
CA PHE A 118 -6.27 -28.41 -17.30
C PHE A 118 -5.34 -28.92 -16.19
N ILE A 119 -4.18 -29.44 -16.58
CA ILE A 119 -3.25 -30.11 -15.67
C ILE A 119 -2.11 -29.22 -15.18
N THR A 120 -1.75 -28.17 -15.92
CA THR A 120 -0.66 -27.27 -15.51
C THR A 120 -1.17 -26.12 -14.65
N ILE A 121 -0.32 -25.64 -13.74
CA ILE A 121 -0.63 -24.47 -12.91
C ILE A 121 -0.94 -23.23 -13.76
N ARG A 122 -0.29 -23.10 -14.92
CA ARG A 122 -0.52 -22.00 -15.86
C ARG A 122 -1.92 -22.07 -16.46
N GLU A 123 -2.32 -23.24 -16.95
CA GLU A 123 -3.66 -23.47 -17.48
C GLU A 123 -4.74 -23.22 -16.43
N ILE A 124 -4.58 -23.81 -15.24
CA ILE A 124 -5.53 -23.60 -14.12
C ILE A 124 -5.61 -22.11 -13.74
N THR A 125 -4.49 -21.39 -13.74
CA THR A 125 -4.50 -19.94 -13.45
C THR A 125 -5.23 -19.13 -14.52
N ALA A 126 -5.02 -19.45 -15.80
CA ALA A 126 -5.70 -18.79 -16.90
C ALA A 126 -7.20 -19.04 -16.83
N GLU A 127 -7.58 -20.30 -16.64
CA GLU A 127 -8.97 -20.75 -16.60
C GLU A 127 -9.73 -20.16 -15.39
N LEU A 128 -9.11 -20.11 -14.20
CA LEU A 128 -9.72 -19.47 -13.04
C LEU A 128 -10.00 -17.98 -13.26
N ASN A 129 -9.12 -17.29 -14.00
CA ASN A 129 -9.30 -15.88 -14.35
C ASN A 129 -10.36 -15.70 -15.44
N GLU A 130 -10.39 -16.60 -16.43
CA GLU A 130 -11.38 -16.58 -17.51
C GLU A 130 -12.80 -16.81 -16.99
N ARG A 131 -12.96 -17.70 -16.00
CA ARG A 131 -14.22 -17.94 -15.28
C ARG A 131 -14.56 -16.88 -14.23
N GLU A 132 -13.76 -15.82 -14.12
CA GLU A 132 -13.91 -14.75 -13.12
C GLU A 132 -14.01 -15.26 -11.67
N VAL A 133 -13.40 -16.40 -11.36
CA VAL A 133 -13.44 -16.97 -10.01
C VAL A 133 -12.59 -16.09 -9.09
N PRO A 134 -13.16 -15.47 -8.05
CA PRO A 134 -12.40 -14.54 -7.23
C PRO A 134 -11.42 -15.27 -6.29
N THR A 135 -10.22 -14.71 -6.13
CA THR A 135 -9.33 -15.10 -5.02
C THR A 135 -9.94 -14.73 -3.66
N PHE A 136 -9.34 -15.19 -2.56
CA PHE A 136 -9.72 -14.83 -1.18
C PHE A 136 -9.92 -13.31 -0.94
N ARG A 137 -9.22 -12.45 -1.70
CA ARG A 137 -9.33 -10.97 -1.59
C ARG A 137 -10.10 -10.32 -2.75
N GLY A 138 -10.79 -11.09 -3.58
CA GLY A 138 -11.55 -10.57 -4.73
C GLY A 138 -10.67 -10.04 -5.87
N LYS A 139 -9.45 -10.56 -5.99
CA LYS A 139 -8.51 -10.20 -7.07
C LYS A 139 -8.34 -11.35 -8.07
N THR A 140 -7.63 -11.08 -9.16
CA THR A 140 -7.20 -12.07 -10.14
C THR A 140 -6.18 -13.06 -9.57
N TRP A 141 -6.16 -14.25 -10.15
CA TRP A 141 -5.23 -15.31 -9.83
C TRP A 141 -3.87 -15.09 -10.49
N HIS A 142 -2.83 -15.43 -9.73
CA HIS A 142 -1.45 -15.49 -10.20
C HIS A 142 -0.88 -16.88 -9.93
N LEU A 143 0.13 -17.29 -10.72
CA LEU A 143 0.75 -18.63 -10.64
C LEU A 143 1.14 -19.03 -9.21
N ALA A 144 1.78 -18.13 -8.46
CA ALA A 144 2.20 -18.40 -7.10
C ALA A 144 1.01 -18.66 -6.15
N SER A 145 -0.12 -17.98 -6.38
CA SER A 145 -1.33 -18.15 -5.58
C SER A 145 -2.02 -19.47 -5.87
N VAL A 146 -2.06 -19.89 -7.15
CA VAL A 146 -2.61 -21.18 -7.56
C VAL A 146 -1.71 -22.34 -7.09
N HIS A 147 -0.39 -22.22 -7.25
CA HIS A 147 0.55 -23.20 -6.71
C HIS A 147 0.39 -23.37 -5.19
N ALA A 148 0.26 -22.27 -4.46
CA ALA A 148 0.05 -22.31 -3.02
C ALA A 148 -1.36 -22.79 -2.61
N LEU A 149 -2.35 -22.71 -3.52
CA LEU A 149 -3.69 -23.25 -3.31
C LEU A 149 -3.66 -24.78 -3.44
N ILE A 150 -3.03 -25.29 -4.51
CA ILE A 150 -2.93 -26.73 -4.81
C ILE A 150 -2.07 -27.46 -3.77
N ASN A 151 -1.01 -26.83 -3.25
CA ASN A 151 -0.16 -27.45 -2.23
C ASN A 151 -0.74 -27.42 -0.80
N ARG A 152 -1.92 -26.80 -0.59
CA ARG A 152 -2.61 -26.72 0.71
C ARG A 152 -3.74 -27.74 0.86
N SER A 153 -4.02 -28.52 -0.18
CA SER A 153 -5.03 -29.57 -0.20
C SER A 153 -4.49 -30.96 0.01
#